data_AF-A0A0B1RP18-F1
#
_entry.id   AF-A0A0B1RP18-F1
#
_cell.length_a   1.000
_cell.length_b   1.000
_cell.length_c   1.000
_cell.angle_alpha   90.00
_cell.angle_beta   90.00
_cell.angle_gamma   90.00
#
_symmetry.space_group_name_H-M   'P 1'
#
loop_
_entity.id
_entity.type
_entity.pdbx_description
1 polymer ?
#
loop_
_entity_poly.entity_id
_entity_poly.type
_entity_poly.pdbx_seq_one_letter_code
_entity_poly.pdbx_strand_id
1 'polypeptide(L)' 'MVFYQKDMDPYTYKVCSENEDKTCSDGIKIKASIVNHIIYFGHLFTLYGKHGCVSLLEPKPLKPIH' A
#
# COMPACT_ATOMS: atom_id res chain seq x y z
N MET A 1 -1.49 4.28 -16.02
CA MET A 1 -1.49 3.98 -14.56
C MET A 1 -2.93 3.87 -14.06
N VAL A 2 -3.17 3.30 -12.88
CA VAL A 2 -4.51 3.30 -12.24
C VAL A 2 -4.47 4.27 -11.07
N PHE A 3 -5.43 5.18 -11.01
CA PHE A 3 -5.57 6.13 -9.92
C PHE A 3 -6.84 5.83 -9.13
N TYR A 4 -6.68 5.71 -7.82
CA TYR A 4 -7.78 5.52 -6.87
C TYR A 4 -8.02 6.81 -6.10
N GLN A 5 -9.25 7.32 -6.11
CA GLN A 5 -9.56 8.58 -5.43
C GLN A 5 -9.53 8.44 -3.90
N LYS A 6 -9.87 7.25 -3.38
CA LYS A 6 -9.98 6.98 -1.94
C LYS A 6 -9.70 5.51 -1.63
N ASP A 7 -8.96 5.26 -0.55
CA ASP A 7 -8.73 3.96 0.10
C ASP A 7 -8.33 2.78 -0.81
N MET A 8 -7.81 3.05 -2.01
CA MET A 8 -7.66 2.07 -3.09
C MET A 8 -8.91 1.25 -3.38
N ASP A 9 -10.09 1.87 -3.32
CA ASP A 9 -11.36 1.21 -3.59
C ASP A 9 -11.43 0.71 -5.06
N PRO A 10 -11.55 -0.62 -5.30
CA PRO A 10 -11.59 -1.20 -6.64
C PRO A 10 -12.85 -0.84 -7.43
N TYR A 11 -13.86 -0.24 -6.81
CA TYR A 11 -15.07 0.22 -7.47
C TYR A 11 -14.98 1.70 -7.90
N THR A 12 -14.02 2.46 -7.38
CA THR A 12 -13.87 3.91 -7.63
C THR A 12 -12.47 4.26 -8.09
N TYR A 13 -12.07 3.69 -9.22
CA TYR A 13 -10.79 3.96 -9.88
C TYR A 13 -10.95 4.60 -11.25
N LYS A 14 -9.91 5.30 -11.68
CA LYS A 14 -9.75 5.83 -13.03
C LYS A 14 -8.50 5.21 -13.66
N VAL A 15 -8.62 4.74 -14.89
CA VAL A 15 -7.47 4.36 -15.71
C VAL A 15 -6.94 5.62 -16.38
N CYS A 16 -5.69 5.98 -16.11
CA CYS A 16 -5.01 7.08 -16.78
C CYS A 16 -4.22 6.52 -17.96
N SER A 17 -4.54 7.00 -19.16
CA SER A 17 -3.95 6.58 -20.44
C SER A 17 -2.59 7.22 -20.71
N GLU A 18 -2.32 8.39 -20.12
CA GLU A 18 -1.06 9.11 -20.30
C GLU A 18 -0.21 9.12 -19.02
N ASN A 19 1.10 9.31 -19.21
CA ASN A 19 2.03 9.54 -18.10
C ASN A 19 1.76 10.92 -17.50
N GLU A 20 1.69 11.00 -16.18
CA GLU A 20 1.47 12.25 -15.43
C GLU A 20 0.23 13.04 -15.90
N ASP A 21 -0.82 12.32 -16.30
CA ASP A 21 -2.08 12.93 -16.73
C ASP A 21 -2.62 13.88 -15.64
N LYS A 22 -2.73 15.15 -16.01
CA LYS A 22 -3.23 16.26 -15.17
C LYS A 22 -4.65 16.02 -14.69
N THR A 23 -5.42 15.15 -15.34
CA THR A 23 -6.77 14.79 -14.91
C THR A 23 -6.81 13.59 -13.97
N CYS A 24 -5.65 13.01 -13.62
CA CYS A 24 -5.55 11.78 -12.84
C CYS A 24 -4.85 12.00 -11.50
N SER A 25 -3.52 12.15 -11.49
CA SER A 25 -2.75 12.36 -10.25
C SER A 25 -2.29 13.80 -10.09
N ASP A 26 -1.98 14.48 -11.19
CA ASP A 26 -1.20 15.73 -11.15
C ASP A 26 -2.08 16.99 -10.99
N GLY A 27 -3.33 16.97 -11.47
CA GLY A 27 -4.30 18.06 -11.24
C GLY A 27 -5.14 17.92 -9.98
N ILE A 28 -4.92 16.85 -9.22
CA ILE A 28 -5.35 16.71 -7.84
C ILE A 28 -4.44 17.61 -7.02
N LYS A 29 -4.82 18.88 -6.86
CA LYS A 29 -4.18 19.87 -5.96
C LYS A 29 -4.18 19.46 -4.47
N ILE A 30 -4.52 18.23 -4.16
CA ILE A 30 -5.05 17.76 -2.87
C ILE A 30 -3.82 17.40 -2.02
N LYS A 31 -3.61 17.97 -0.83
CA LYS A 31 -4.13 17.43 0.45
C LYS A 31 -4.37 15.92 0.41
N ALA A 32 -3.51 15.13 -0.22
CA ALA A 32 -3.56 13.67 -0.15
C ALA A 32 -3.64 13.34 1.33
N SER A 33 -4.86 13.00 1.78
CA SER A 33 -5.11 12.79 3.19
C SER A 33 -4.18 11.67 3.59
N ILE A 34 -3.40 11.87 4.65
CA ILE A 34 -2.48 10.84 5.14
C ILE A 34 -3.24 9.51 5.30
N VAL A 35 -4.51 9.57 5.71
CA VAL A 35 -5.41 8.42 5.79
C VAL A 35 -5.56 7.68 4.46
N ASN A 36 -5.87 8.39 3.36
CA ASN A 36 -5.99 7.79 2.04
C ASN A 36 -4.64 7.29 1.50
N HIS A 37 -3.53 7.85 1.99
CA HIS A 37 -2.19 7.42 1.61
C HIS A 37 -1.71 6.17 2.38
N ILE A 38 -2.38 5.80 3.48
CA ILE A 38 -1.99 4.64 4.30
C ILE A 38 -3.01 3.49 4.30
N ILE A 39 -4.25 3.71 3.88
CA ILE A 39 -5.29 2.67 3.80
C ILE A 39 -5.50 2.20 2.36
N TYR A 40 -5.29 0.91 2.14
CA TYR A 40 -5.30 0.22 0.86
C TYR A 40 -6.29 -0.96 0.98
N PHE A 41 -7.36 -0.97 0.20
CA PHE A 41 -8.39 -2.04 0.24
C PHE A 41 -8.96 -2.28 1.65
N GLY A 42 -9.12 -1.21 2.44
CA GLY A 42 -9.59 -1.29 3.83
C GLY A 42 -8.53 -1.71 4.85
N HIS A 43 -7.28 -1.91 4.45
CA HIS A 43 -6.18 -2.32 5.32
C HIS A 43 -5.06 -1.28 5.37
N LEU A 44 -4.41 -1.13 6.52
CA LEU A 44 -3.19 -0.32 6.63
C LEU A 44 -2.09 -0.95 5.76
N PHE A 45 -1.42 -0.16 4.91
CA PHE A 45 -0.46 -0.68 3.93
C PHE A 45 0.69 -1.50 4.55
N THR A 46 1.07 -1.18 5.80
CA THR A 46 2.10 -1.90 6.56
C THR A 46 1.76 -3.36 6.81
N LEU A 47 0.48 -3.74 6.77
CA LEU A 47 0.05 -5.13 6.90
C LEU A 47 0.49 -5.98 5.70
N TYR A 48 0.52 -5.42 4.49
CA TYR A 48 1.02 -6.13 3.31
C TYR A 48 2.52 -6.40 3.42
N GLY A 49 3.29 -5.41 3.92
CA GLY A 49 4.72 -5.58 4.19
C GLY A 49 4.98 -6.62 5.28
N LYS A 50 4.17 -6.64 6.34
CA LYS A 50 4.28 -7.62 7.43
C LYS A 50 3.96 -9.04 6.97
N HIS A 51 2.90 -9.25 6.18
CA HIS A 51 2.54 -10.58 5.68
C HIS A 51 3.56 -11.13 4.67
N GLY A 52 4.18 -10.25 3.87
CA GLY A 52 5.27 -10.63 2.97
C GLY A 52 6.59 -10.94 3.70
N CYS A 53 6.71 -10.58 4.98
CA CYS A 53 7.88 -10.90 5.79
C CYS A 53 7.82 -12.38 6.22
N VAL A 54 8.50 -13.25 5.47
CA VAL A 54 8.80 -14.61 5.93
C VAL A 54 9.66 -14.47 7.16
N SER A 55 9.11 -14.74 8.33
CA SER A 55 9.88 -14.76 9.56
C SER A 55 10.88 -15.91 9.46
N LEU A 56 12.14 -15.62 9.12
CA LEU A 56 13.26 -16.58 9.19
C LEU A 56 13.63 -16.95 10.64
N LEU A 57 12.66 -16.87 11.55
CA LEU A 57 12.76 -17.34 12.92
C LEU A 57 12.01 -18.67 12.99
N GLU A 58 12.54 -19.68 12.30
CA GLU A 58 12.49 -21.00 12.90
C GLU A 58 13.13 -20.86 14.29
N PRO A 59 12.51 -21.36 15.38
CA PRO A 59 13.15 -21.34 16.68
C PRO A 59 14.42 -22.19 16.56
N LYS A 60 15.58 -21.54 16.49
CA LYS A 60 16.87 -22.23 16.62
C LYS A 60 16.79 -23.03 17.93
N PRO A 61 16.95 -24.37 17.91
CA PRO A 61 16.98 -25.13 19.15
C PRO A 61 18.13 -24.59 19.99
N LEU A 62 17.83 -24.19 21.23
CA LEU A 62 18.82 -23.72 22.18
C LEU A 62 19.90 -24.80 22.34
N LYS A 63 21.11 -24.50 21.88
CA LYS A 63 22.25 -25.41 22.03
C LYS A 63 22.69 -25.36 23.51
N PRO A 64 22.81 -26.50 24.21
CA PRO A 64 23.26 -26.49 25.60
C PRO A 64 24.70 -25.97 25.69
N ILE A 65 24.95 -25.08 26.63
CA ILE A 65 26.28 -24.61 26.99
C ILE A 65 26.85 -25.66 27.94
N HIS A 66 27.94 -26.32 27.53
CA HIS A 66 28.77 -27.17 28.38
C HIS A 66 29.97 -26.37 28.86
#